data_AF-A0A679HNS8-F1
#
_entry.id   AF-A0A679HNS8-F1
#
_cell.length_a   1.000
_cell.length_b   1.000
_cell.length_c   1.000
_cell.angle_alpha   90.00
_cell.angle_beta   90.00
_cell.angle_gamma   90.00
#
_symmetry.space_group_name_H-M   'P 1'
#
loop_
_entity.id
_entity.type
_entity.pdbx_description
1 polymer ?
#
loop_
_entity_poly.entity_id
_entity_poly.type
_entity_poly.pdbx_seq_one_letter_code
_entity_poly.pdbx_strand_id
1 'polypeptide(L)'
;MRKLPVVSVIGNIQLVGYILINLATTNSNNNQWKAEECLKGWTNSLYSLRDTVDIVFLGNSITYGGLLKAEFSDKRICNLGYPSDDLCGMTECTNQVMAFPAKVFLMGRNQWFD
;
A
#
# COMPACT_ATOMS: atom_id res chain seq x y z
N MET A 1 -55.05 4.74 13.52
CA MET A 1 -53.65 4.60 13.05
C MET A 1 -53.06 5.99 12.84
N ARG A 2 -52.11 6.42 13.68
CA ARG A 2 -51.43 7.72 13.53
C ARG A 2 -50.51 7.64 12.29
N LYS A 3 -50.82 8.39 11.24
CA LYS A 3 -49.93 8.55 10.09
C LYS A 3 -48.75 9.41 10.55
N LEU A 4 -47.55 8.84 10.62
CA LEU A 4 -46.34 9.65 10.79
C LEU A 4 -46.24 10.59 9.58
N PRO A 5 -45.98 11.89 9.78
CA PRO A 5 -45.88 12.82 8.67
C PRO A 5 -44.68 12.41 7.81
N VAL A 6 -44.92 12.16 6.52
CA VAL A 6 -43.92 11.68 5.54
C VAL A 6 -42.64 12.52 5.56
N VAL A 7 -42.77 13.82 5.84
CA VAL A 7 -41.65 14.77 5.99
C VAL A 7 -40.70 14.38 7.13
N SER A 8 -41.20 13.88 8.26
CA SER A 8 -40.38 13.41 9.38
C SER A 8 -39.62 12.13 9.03
N VAL A 9 -40.22 11.24 8.24
CA VAL A 9 -39.56 10.01 7.78
C VAL A 9 -38.43 10.35 6.80
N ILE A 10 -38.66 11.25 5.84
CA ILE A 10 -37.64 11.68 4.87
C ILE A 10 -36.48 12.38 5.59
N GLY A 11 -36.76 13.28 6.54
CA GLY A 11 -35.73 13.95 7.33
C GLY A 11 -34.85 12.97 8.11
N ASN A 12 -35.46 11.94 8.71
CA ASN A 12 -34.72 10.90 9.42
C ASN A 12 -33.84 10.06 8.48
N ILE A 13 -34.32 9.73 7.27
CA ILE A 13 -33.54 8.99 6.27
C ILE A 13 -32.32 9.80 5.82
N GLN A 14 -32.48 11.09 5.55
CA GLN A 14 -31.36 11.96 5.18
C GLN A 14 -30.32 12.09 6.29
N LEU A 15 -30.78 12.22 7.55
CA LEU A 15 -29.89 12.28 8.71
C LEU A 15 -29.08 11.00 8.87
N VAL A 16 -29.71 9.82 8.75
CA VAL A 16 -29.02 8.53 8.83
C VAL A 16 -28.01 8.40 7.68
N GLY A 17 -28.38 8.77 6.46
CA GLY A 17 -27.46 8.76 5.31
C GLY A 17 -26.23 9.64 5.54
N TYR A 18 -26.43 10.86 6.06
CA TYR A 18 -25.33 11.76 6.41
C TYR A 18 -24.40 11.17 7.47
N ILE A 19 -24.94 10.55 8.53
CA ILE A 19 -24.14 9.92 9.58
C ILE A 19 -23.30 8.78 9.01
N LEU A 20 -23.88 7.91 8.18
CA LEU A 20 -23.18 6.78 7.59
C LEU A 20 -22.05 7.22 6.65
N ILE A 21 -22.27 8.26 5.84
CA ILE A 21 -21.22 8.81 4.96
C ILE A 21 -20.06 9.36 5.80
N ASN A 22 -20.34 10.18 6.81
CA ASN A 22 -19.28 10.72 7.67
C ASN A 22 -18.50 9.63 8.39
N LEU A 23 -19.20 8.61 8.92
CA LEU A 23 -18.54 7.48 9.57
C LEU A 23 -17.62 6.73 8.58
N ALA A 24 -18.08 6.48 7.36
CA ALA A 24 -17.29 5.82 6.33
C ALA A 24 -16.05 6.66 5.95
N THR A 25 -16.22 7.96 5.76
CA THR A 25 -15.11 8.88 5.46
C THR A 25 -14.10 8.94 6.61
N THR A 26 -14.56 9.06 7.86
CA THR A 26 -13.68 9.05 9.03
C THR A 26 -12.91 7.74 9.15
N ASN A 27 -13.57 6.60 8.95
CA ASN A 27 -12.90 5.30 8.97
C ASN A 27 -11.88 5.15 7.85
N SER A 28 -12.19 5.64 6.64
CA SER A 28 -11.26 5.65 5.51
C SER A 28 -10.00 6.47 5.85
N ASN A 29 -10.19 7.72 6.32
CA ASN A 29 -9.07 8.58 6.72
C ASN A 29 -8.26 7.95 7.87
N ASN A 30 -8.94 7.29 8.80
CA ASN A 30 -8.31 6.56 9.90
C ASN A 30 -7.43 5.40 9.43
N ASN A 31 -7.86 4.69 8.40
CA ASN A 31 -7.06 3.61 7.83
C ASN A 31 -5.89 4.15 7.01
N GLN A 32 -6.09 5.26 6.29
CA GLN A 32 -5.05 5.89 5.50
C GLN A 32 -3.89 6.40 6.37
N TRP A 33 -4.15 7.15 7.46
CA TRP A 33 -3.04 7.64 8.29
C TRP A 33 -2.26 6.49 8.94
N LYS A 34 -2.93 5.40 9.34
CA LYS A 34 -2.26 4.21 9.89
C LYS A 34 -1.35 3.57 8.86
N ALA A 35 -1.80 3.49 7.60
CA ALA A 35 -0.98 2.99 6.51
C ALA A 35 0.25 3.89 6.28
N GLU A 36 0.07 5.21 6.26
CA GLU A 36 1.17 6.19 6.10
C GLU A 36 2.20 6.10 7.24
N GLU A 37 1.77 6.01 8.50
CA GLU A 37 2.68 5.86 9.64
C GLU A 37 3.41 4.51 9.61
N CYS A 38 2.72 3.44 9.23
CA CYS A 38 3.34 2.13 9.01
C CYS A 38 4.42 2.22 7.91
N LEU A 39 4.14 2.94 6.82
CA LEU A 39 5.05 3.13 5.70
C LEU A 39 6.31 3.91 6.11
N LYS A 40 6.15 4.95 6.95
CA LYS A 40 7.27 5.72 7.52
C LYS A 40 8.12 4.86 8.45
N GLY A 41 7.50 4.11 9.37
CA GLY A 41 8.20 3.22 10.29
C GLY A 41 8.98 2.12 9.56
N TRP A 42 8.37 1.54 8.52
CA TRP A 42 9.03 0.59 7.62
C TRP A 42 10.22 1.22 6.90
N THR A 43 10.04 2.40 6.30
CA THR A 43 11.12 3.13 5.60
C THR A 43 12.30 3.42 6.53
N ASN A 44 12.05 3.87 7.76
CA ASN A 44 13.08 4.09 8.76
C ASN A 44 13.87 2.79 9.08
N SER A 45 13.15 1.66 9.17
CA SER A 45 13.78 0.36 9.40
C SER A 45 14.70 -0.03 8.23
N LEU A 46 14.30 0.23 6.98
CA LEU A 46 15.14 -0.02 5.81
C LEU A 46 16.38 0.86 5.77
N TYR A 47 16.29 2.13 6.19
CA TYR A 47 17.46 3.01 6.30
C TYR A 47 18.53 2.45 7.25
N SER A 48 18.13 1.72 8.30
CA SER A 48 19.10 1.05 9.19
C SER A 48 19.87 -0.10 8.53
N LEU A 49 19.34 -0.62 7.41
CA LEU A 49 19.92 -1.73 6.64
C LEU A 49 20.66 -1.25 5.38
N ARG A 50 20.76 0.07 5.18
CA ARG A 50 21.25 0.70 3.94
C ARG A 50 22.54 0.10 3.38
N ASP A 51 23.55 -0.11 4.22
CA ASP A 51 24.89 -0.58 3.81
C ASP A 51 25.01 -2.12 3.76
N THR A 52 23.92 -2.82 4.08
CA THR A 52 23.86 -4.28 4.13
C THR A 52 23.33 -4.92 2.85
N VAL A 53 22.84 -4.10 1.91
CA VAL A 53 22.15 -4.55 0.69
C VAL A 53 22.94 -4.11 -0.54
N ASP A 54 23.16 -5.05 -1.46
CA ASP A 54 23.86 -4.80 -2.72
C ASP A 54 22.88 -4.53 -3.88
N ILE A 55 21.70 -5.18 -3.83
CA ILE A 55 20.69 -5.13 -4.89
C ILE A 55 19.28 -5.10 -4.27
N VAL A 56 18.43 -4.23 -4.80
CA VAL A 56 16.99 -4.16 -4.49
C VAL A 56 16.20 -4.62 -5.72
N PHE A 57 15.27 -5.55 -5.53
CA PHE A 57 14.27 -5.89 -6.53
C PHE A 57 12.91 -5.34 -6.08
N LEU A 58 12.32 -4.45 -6.88
CA LEU A 58 10.99 -3.88 -6.64
C LEU A 58 10.03 -4.43 -7.71
N GLY A 59 8.88 -4.94 -7.31
CA GLY A 59 7.90 -5.48 -8.26
C GLY A 59 6.70 -6.12 -7.60
N ASN A 60 5.93 -6.84 -8.40
CA ASN A 60 4.71 -7.49 -7.93
C ASN A 60 4.94 -8.94 -7.45
N SER A 61 3.92 -9.80 -7.57
CA SER A 61 3.99 -11.24 -7.25
C SER A 61 5.15 -11.99 -7.90
N ILE A 62 5.61 -11.62 -9.10
CA ILE A 62 6.74 -12.28 -9.77
C ILE A 62 8.03 -12.01 -8.98
N THR A 63 8.25 -10.76 -8.58
CA THR A 63 9.40 -10.39 -7.74
C THR A 63 9.27 -11.01 -6.35
N TYR A 64 8.07 -10.97 -5.76
CA TYR A 64 7.83 -11.53 -4.43
C TYR A 64 8.14 -13.03 -4.36
N GLY A 65 7.67 -13.81 -5.33
CA GLY A 65 7.88 -15.26 -5.39
C GLY A 65 9.23 -15.68 -5.99
N GLY A 66 10.01 -14.74 -6.51
CA GLY A 66 11.29 -15.03 -7.17
C GLY A 66 12.32 -15.61 -6.21
N LEU A 67 13.01 -16.67 -6.65
CA LEU A 67 14.12 -17.31 -5.91
C LEU A 67 15.44 -16.51 -6.01
N LEU A 68 15.37 -15.19 -5.86
CA LEU A 68 16.47 -14.25 -6.14
C LEU A 68 17.75 -14.59 -5.36
N LYS A 69 17.63 -15.01 -4.10
CA LYS A 69 18.79 -15.39 -3.29
C LYS A 69 19.49 -16.66 -3.78
N ALA A 70 18.77 -17.59 -4.38
CA ALA A 70 19.37 -18.80 -4.94
C ALA A 70 20.12 -18.48 -6.24
N GLU A 71 19.55 -17.60 -7.07
CA GLU A 71 20.15 -17.18 -8.35
C GLU A 71 21.36 -16.25 -8.17
N PHE A 72 21.34 -15.38 -7.16
CA PHE A 72 22.43 -14.46 -6.86
C PHE A 72 22.99 -14.71 -5.46
N SER A 73 23.52 -15.90 -5.23
CA SER A 73 23.98 -16.36 -3.92
C SER A 73 25.12 -15.54 -3.30
N ASP A 74 25.90 -14.84 -4.13
CA ASP A 74 27.00 -13.97 -3.70
C ASP A 74 26.56 -12.54 -3.40
N LYS A 75 25.27 -12.21 -3.55
CA LYS A 75 24.72 -10.87 -3.36
C LYS A 75 23.78 -10.81 -2.16
N ARG A 76 23.84 -9.71 -1.43
CA ARG A 76 22.88 -9.38 -0.38
C ARG A 76 21.68 -8.68 -1.01
N ILE A 77 20.62 -9.45 -1.23
CA ILE A 77 19.42 -8.98 -1.94
C ILE A 77 18.34 -8.53 -0.95
N CYS A 78 17.75 -7.37 -1.23
CA CYS A 78 16.48 -6.95 -0.66
C CYS A 78 15.36 -7.20 -1.69
N ASN A 79 14.43 -8.09 -1.35
CA ASN A 79 13.23 -8.35 -2.14
C ASN A 79 12.10 -7.45 -1.63
N LEU A 80 11.77 -6.40 -2.38
CA LEU A 80 10.63 -5.51 -2.16
C LEU A 80 9.48 -5.87 -3.13
N GLY A 81 9.25 -7.16 -3.34
CA GLY A 81 8.09 -7.65 -4.09
C GLY A 81 6.81 -7.52 -3.26
N TYR A 82 5.75 -6.99 -3.85
CA TYR A 82 4.42 -6.88 -3.24
C TYR A 82 3.41 -7.63 -4.12
N PRO A 83 2.81 -8.75 -3.68
CA PRO A 83 2.11 -9.67 -4.57
C PRO A 83 1.06 -9.06 -5.52
N SER A 84 0.26 -8.12 -5.00
CA SER A 84 -0.85 -7.49 -5.74
C SER A 84 -0.50 -6.09 -6.26
N ASP A 85 0.78 -5.74 -6.24
CA ASP A 85 1.20 -4.38 -6.55
C ASP A 85 1.03 -4.04 -8.02
N ASP A 86 0.72 -2.78 -8.25
CA ASP A 86 0.64 -2.19 -9.58
C ASP A 86 1.63 -1.03 -9.70
N LEU A 87 1.69 -0.39 -10.87
CA LEU A 87 2.60 0.73 -11.05
C LEU A 87 2.32 1.89 -10.07
N CYS A 88 1.08 2.10 -9.65
CA CYS A 88 0.73 3.17 -8.72
C CYS A 88 1.20 2.82 -7.29
N GLY A 89 0.91 1.63 -6.80
CA GLY A 89 1.38 1.17 -5.49
C GLY A 89 2.90 1.07 -5.41
N MET A 90 3.56 0.69 -6.52
CA MET A 90 5.02 0.71 -6.62
C MET A 90 5.60 2.13 -6.52
N THR A 91 4.89 3.16 -7.02
CA THR A 91 5.35 4.56 -6.85
C THR A 91 5.27 5.04 -5.40
N GLU A 92 4.30 4.57 -4.63
CA GLU A 92 4.21 4.84 -3.18
C GLU A 92 5.39 4.21 -2.42
N CYS A 93 5.99 3.15 -2.97
CA CYS A 93 7.13 2.46 -2.39
C CYS A 93 8.51 3.06 -2.76
N THR A 94 8.54 4.23 -3.41
CA THR A 94 9.80 4.85 -3.87
C THR A 94 10.73 5.22 -2.71
N ASN A 95 10.19 5.67 -1.58
CA ASN A 95 11.00 6.06 -0.42
C ASN A 95 11.77 4.88 0.19
N GLN A 96 11.19 3.68 0.14
CA GLN A 96 11.81 2.43 0.60
C GLN A 96 12.98 2.05 -0.31
N VAL A 97 12.83 2.23 -1.61
CA VAL A 97 13.90 2.02 -2.58
C VAL A 97 15.04 3.01 -2.33
N MET A 98 14.70 4.29 -2.11
CA MET A 98 15.66 5.35 -1.81
C MET A 98 16.39 5.16 -0.46
N ALA A 99 15.88 4.29 0.41
CA ALA A 99 16.56 3.92 1.64
C ALA A 99 17.88 3.16 1.40
N PHE A 100 18.07 2.63 0.19
CA PHE A 100 19.26 1.89 -0.20
C PHE A 100 20.11 2.68 -1.22
N PRO A 101 21.45 2.63 -1.17
CA PRO A 101 22.32 3.24 -2.18
C PRO A 101 22.56 2.28 -3.37
N ALA A 102 21.75 1.24 -3.47
CA ALA A 102 22.00 0.01 -4.23
C ALA A 102 21.49 0.08 -5.68
N LYS A 103 21.88 -0.91 -6.50
CA LYS A 103 21.27 -1.13 -7.81
C LYS A 103 19.83 -1.59 -7.63
N VAL A 104 18.91 -0.98 -8.38
CA VAL A 104 17.47 -1.29 -8.32
C VAL A 104 17.05 -1.95 -9.62
N PHE A 105 16.42 -3.11 -9.51
CA PHE A 105 15.73 -3.77 -10.62
C PHE A 105 14.23 -3.65 -10.41
N LEU A 106 13.56 -3.02 -11.38
CA LEU A 106 12.12 -2.81 -11.38
C LEU A 106 11.44 -3.85 -12.26
N MET A 107 10.41 -4.52 -11.74
CA MET A 107 9.54 -5.40 -12.51
C MET A 107 8.08 -5.07 -12.24
N GLY A 108 7.50 -4.24 -13.10
CA GLY A 108 6.06 -3.97 -13.15
C GLY A 108 5.41 -4.77 -14.26
N ARG A 109 4.39 -5.57 -13.94
CA ARG A 109 3.47 -6.11 -14.95
C ARG A 109 2.29 -5.14 -15.09
N ASN A 110 1.90 -4.82 -16.31
CA ASN A 110 0.73 -3.98 -16.58
C ASN A 110 -0.57 -4.73 -16.23
N GLN A 111 -1.54 -4.01 -15.67
CA GLN A 111 -2.92 -4.47 -15.38
C GLN A 111 -3.76 -4.76 -16.64
N TRP A 112 -3.15 -4.73 -17.83
CA TRP A 112 -3.83 -4.70 -19.14
C TRP A 112 -3.71 -6.00 -19.95
N PHE A 113 -3.19 -7.07 -19.35
CA PHE A 113 -3.14 -8.39 -19.99
C PHE A 113 -3.64 -9.45 -19.02
N ASP A 114 -4.97 -9.52 -18.93
CA ASP A 114 -5.75 -10.74 -18.70
C ASP A 114 -6.65 -10.97 -19.92
#